data_AF-A0A5E4JC67-F1
#
_entry.id   AF-A0A5E4JC67-F1
#
_cell.length_a   1.000
_cell.length_b   1.000
_cell.length_c   1.000
_cell.angle_alpha   90.00
_cell.angle_beta   90.00
_cell.angle_gamma   90.00
#
_symmetry.space_group_name_H-M   'P 1'
#
loop_
_entity.id
_entity.type
_entity.pdbx_description
1 polymer ?
#
loop_
_entity_poly.entity_id
_entity_poly.type
_entity_poly.pdbx_seq_one_letter_code
_entity_poly.pdbx_strand_id
1 'polypeptide(L)'
;MNENIVKKAEAFAKEQYNKYTEEPLWDNHISLVRDFALKLAEAEHADKLVVEVAAILHDIGYSEGKEDHNITSYNLAKEFLKSINLPLDKKELILKCILNHGGKFSDIKDSIEAKIIQSADGLAIIFDDAWKKYENKYLTSDEKDELKFFLSKGISKINLKSAVNMAKNQVDKLNRIIM
;
A
#
# COMPACT_ATOMS: atom_id res chain seq x y z
N MET A 1 -5.56 8.53 -22.42
CA MET A 1 -5.70 7.06 -22.37
C MET A 1 -5.44 6.51 -20.97
N ASN A 2 -4.32 6.84 -20.33
CA ASN A 2 -3.97 6.36 -18.98
C ASN A 2 -4.98 6.79 -17.89
N GLU A 3 -5.45 8.04 -17.92
CA GLU A 3 -6.49 8.52 -16.98
C GLU A 3 -7.77 7.68 -17.01
N ASN A 4 -8.10 7.07 -18.16
CA ASN A 4 -9.27 6.20 -18.28
C ASN A 4 -9.04 4.85 -17.57
N ILE A 5 -7.79 4.34 -17.58
CA ILE A 5 -7.45 3.08 -16.91
C ILE A 5 -7.47 3.27 -15.39
N VAL A 6 -6.84 4.33 -14.90
CA VAL A 6 -6.80 4.65 -13.46
C VAL A 6 -8.21 4.82 -12.92
N LYS A 7 -9.06 5.62 -13.58
CA LYS A 7 -10.47 5.80 -13.15
C LYS A 7 -11.26 4.49 -13.10
N LYS A 8 -11.03 3.57 -14.06
CA LYS A 8 -11.65 2.24 -14.05
C LYS A 8 -11.14 1.40 -12.87
N ALA A 9 -9.84 1.45 -12.59
CA ALA A 9 -9.25 0.76 -11.45
C ALA A 9 -9.81 1.30 -10.14
N GLU A 10 -9.92 2.61 -9.98
CA GLU A 10 -10.53 3.23 -8.79
C GLU A 10 -11.99 2.81 -8.61
N ALA A 11 -12.78 2.85 -9.69
CA ALA A 11 -14.19 2.47 -9.62
C ALA A 11 -14.36 0.99 -9.21
N PHE A 12 -13.57 0.11 -9.81
CA PHE A 12 -13.58 -1.32 -9.46
C PHE A 12 -13.09 -1.57 -8.03
N ALA A 13 -12.00 -0.91 -7.63
CA ALA A 13 -11.43 -1.05 -6.29
C ALA A 13 -12.42 -0.57 -5.21
N LYS A 14 -13.05 0.59 -5.41
CA LYS A 14 -14.08 1.10 -4.49
C LYS A 14 -15.25 0.15 -4.33
N GLU A 15 -15.68 -0.51 -5.42
CA GLU A 15 -16.71 -1.55 -5.32
C GLU A 15 -16.26 -2.72 -4.42
N GLN A 16 -15.01 -3.17 -4.53
CA GLN A 16 -14.49 -4.24 -3.67
C GLN A 16 -14.34 -3.77 -2.22
N TYR A 17 -13.75 -2.60 -1.99
CA TYR A 17 -13.57 -2.05 -0.64
C TYR A 17 -14.90 -1.79 0.07
N ASN A 18 -15.96 -1.40 -0.64
CA ASN A 18 -17.29 -1.24 -0.05
C ASN A 18 -17.92 -2.56 0.45
N LYS A 19 -17.42 -3.72 0.00
CA LYS A 19 -17.85 -5.03 0.52
C LYS A 19 -17.20 -5.34 1.88
N TYR A 20 -16.09 -4.67 2.20
CA TYR A 20 -15.39 -4.80 3.46
C TYR A 20 -15.87 -3.72 4.45
N THR A 21 -16.60 -4.12 5.48
CA THR A 21 -17.33 -3.20 6.37
C THR A 21 -16.60 -2.90 7.68
N GLU A 22 -15.45 -3.53 7.93
CA GLU A 22 -14.72 -3.35 9.20
C GLU A 22 -14.01 -1.99 9.28
N GLU A 23 -13.50 -1.47 8.16
CA GLU A 23 -12.79 -0.18 8.12
C GLU A 23 -12.86 0.49 6.74
N PRO A 24 -12.83 1.84 6.68
CA PRO A 24 -12.85 2.59 5.42
C PRO A 24 -11.45 2.61 4.78
N LEU A 25 -11.01 1.46 4.25
CA LEU A 25 -9.67 1.28 3.66
C LEU A 25 -9.29 2.36 2.65
N TRP A 26 -10.22 2.80 1.81
CA TRP A 26 -9.96 3.76 0.74
C TRP A 26 -9.39 5.09 1.25
N ASP A 27 -10.06 5.68 2.25
CA ASP A 27 -9.75 7.02 2.74
C ASP A 27 -8.55 7.00 3.69
N ASN A 28 -8.35 5.90 4.44
CA ASN A 28 -7.30 5.82 5.46
C ASN A 28 -5.98 5.25 4.93
N HIS A 29 -6.03 4.21 4.10
CA HIS A 29 -4.84 3.46 3.69
C HIS A 29 -4.55 3.64 2.20
N ILE A 30 -5.49 3.26 1.33
CA ILE A 30 -5.24 3.16 -0.12
C ILE A 30 -4.86 4.50 -0.75
N SER A 31 -5.51 5.59 -0.32
CA SER A 31 -5.19 6.94 -0.79
C SER A 31 -3.75 7.34 -0.42
N LEU A 32 -3.30 7.02 0.79
CA LEU A 32 -1.91 7.26 1.21
C LEU A 32 -0.93 6.38 0.44
N VAL A 33 -1.24 5.09 0.25
CA VAL A 33 -0.39 4.18 -0.54
C VAL A 33 -0.20 4.72 -1.96
N ARG A 34 -1.27 5.15 -2.62
CA ARG A 34 -1.20 5.73 -3.96
C ARG A 34 -0.32 6.99 -3.99
N ASP A 35 -0.50 7.90 -3.05
CA ASP A 35 0.27 9.14 -2.98
C ASP A 35 1.76 8.89 -2.78
N PHE A 36 2.13 7.97 -1.88
CA PHE A 36 3.53 7.59 -1.68
C PHE A 36 4.09 6.84 -2.89
N ALA A 37 3.31 5.93 -3.50
CA ALA A 37 3.74 5.19 -4.68
C ALA A 37 4.08 6.13 -5.85
N LEU A 38 3.26 7.16 -6.09
CA LEU A 38 3.50 8.14 -7.14
C LEU A 38 4.75 8.99 -6.87
N LYS A 39 4.97 9.43 -5.62
CA LYS A 39 6.18 10.17 -5.22
C LYS A 39 7.44 9.33 -5.37
N LEU A 40 7.38 8.07 -4.94
CA LEU A 40 8.50 7.13 -5.05
C LEU A 40 8.78 6.78 -6.51
N ALA A 41 7.76 6.58 -7.34
CA ALA A 41 7.97 6.31 -8.77
C ALA A 41 8.62 7.47 -9.52
N GLU A 42 8.36 8.70 -9.11
CA GLU A 42 9.11 9.84 -9.62
C GLU A 42 10.57 9.83 -9.17
N ALA A 43 10.84 9.56 -7.90
CA ALA A 43 12.20 9.51 -7.36
C ALA A 43 13.03 8.35 -7.93
N GLU A 44 12.40 7.21 -8.22
CA GLU A 44 13.05 5.99 -8.69
C GLU A 44 12.93 5.79 -10.22
N HIS A 45 12.33 6.74 -10.94
CA HIS A 45 12.12 6.69 -12.39
C HIS A 45 11.34 5.44 -12.89
N ALA A 46 10.34 5.01 -12.11
CA ALA A 46 9.53 3.83 -12.42
C ALA A 46 8.29 4.15 -13.28
N ASP A 47 7.63 3.12 -13.79
CA ASP A 47 6.39 3.29 -14.55
C ASP A 47 5.23 3.75 -13.64
N LYS A 48 4.92 5.05 -13.71
CA LYS A 48 3.85 5.71 -12.93
C LYS A 48 2.48 5.05 -13.10
N LEU A 49 2.15 4.52 -14.29
CA LEU A 49 0.85 3.87 -14.51
C LEU A 49 0.78 2.52 -13.78
N VAL A 50 1.85 1.73 -13.84
CA VAL A 50 1.93 0.42 -13.19
C VAL A 50 1.81 0.57 -11.68
N VAL A 51 2.60 1.45 -11.08
CA VAL A 51 2.57 1.67 -9.62
C VAL A 51 1.25 2.24 -9.16
N GLU A 52 0.63 3.15 -9.90
CA GLU A 52 -0.64 3.77 -9.49
C GLU A 52 -1.78 2.75 -9.51
N VAL A 53 -1.87 1.94 -10.57
CA VAL A 53 -2.88 0.89 -10.67
C VAL A 53 -2.62 -0.22 -9.63
N ALA A 54 -1.36 -0.61 -9.41
CA ALA A 54 -1.02 -1.59 -8.39
C ALA A 54 -1.38 -1.08 -6.98
N ALA A 55 -1.06 0.18 -6.65
CA ALA A 55 -1.41 0.79 -5.36
C ALA A 55 -2.92 0.79 -5.12
N ILE A 56 -3.72 1.15 -6.13
CA ILE A 56 -5.20 1.16 -6.06
C ILE A 56 -5.78 -0.23 -5.83
N LEU A 57 -5.13 -1.28 -6.36
CA LEU A 57 -5.67 -2.64 -6.39
C LEU A 57 -5.05 -3.59 -5.35
N HIS A 58 -3.98 -3.20 -4.63
CA HIS A 58 -3.17 -4.16 -3.88
C HIS A 58 -3.92 -4.90 -2.76
N ASP A 59 -4.92 -4.25 -2.18
CA ASP A 59 -5.66 -4.71 -0.99
C ASP A 59 -7.13 -5.03 -1.29
N ILE A 60 -7.57 -5.05 -2.55
CA ILE A 60 -8.99 -5.28 -2.88
C ILE A 60 -9.51 -6.64 -2.38
N GLY A 61 -8.62 -7.60 -2.14
CA GLY A 61 -8.92 -8.92 -1.60
C GLY A 61 -9.47 -8.92 -0.17
N TYR A 62 -9.31 -7.81 0.58
CA TYR A 62 -10.00 -7.64 1.87
C TYR A 62 -11.53 -7.78 1.74
N SER A 63 -12.10 -7.61 0.53
CA SER A 63 -13.51 -7.89 0.26
C SER A 63 -13.95 -9.33 0.55
N GLU A 64 -13.02 -10.28 0.57
CA GLU A 64 -13.30 -11.70 0.84
C GLU A 64 -12.67 -12.18 2.16
N GLY A 65 -12.04 -11.28 2.92
CA GLY A 65 -11.40 -11.56 4.21
C GLY A 65 -9.92 -11.18 4.27
N LYS A 66 -9.34 -11.25 5.48
CA LYS A 66 -7.96 -10.83 5.75
C LYS A 66 -6.92 -11.89 5.39
N GLU A 67 -7.30 -13.16 5.46
CA GLU A 67 -6.41 -14.29 5.22
C GLU A 67 -6.00 -14.32 3.75
N ASP A 68 -4.70 -14.33 3.50
CA ASP A 68 -4.10 -14.33 2.15
C ASP A 68 -4.71 -13.29 1.18
N HIS A 69 -5.11 -12.12 1.70
CA HIS A 69 -5.73 -11.03 0.91
C HIS A 69 -4.89 -10.63 -0.31
N ASN A 70 -3.57 -10.80 -0.28
CA ASN A 70 -2.71 -10.54 -1.43
C ASN A 70 -2.96 -11.51 -2.60
N ILE A 71 -3.23 -12.80 -2.32
CA ILE A 71 -3.59 -13.80 -3.32
C ILE A 71 -4.98 -13.51 -3.88
N THR A 72 -5.93 -13.19 -3.01
CA THR A 72 -7.28 -12.77 -3.43
C THR A 72 -7.23 -11.51 -4.28
N SER A 73 -6.47 -10.50 -3.86
CA SER A 73 -6.27 -9.25 -4.61
C SER A 73 -5.66 -9.51 -5.97
N TYR A 74 -4.66 -10.39 -6.05
CA TYR A 74 -4.08 -10.82 -7.33
C TYR A 74 -5.12 -11.43 -8.26
N ASN A 75 -5.98 -12.33 -7.76
CA ASN A 75 -7.01 -12.98 -8.58
C ASN A 75 -8.07 -11.99 -9.07
N LEU A 76 -8.57 -11.13 -8.18
CA LEU A 76 -9.54 -10.08 -8.52
C LEU A 76 -8.95 -9.09 -9.54
N ALA A 77 -7.71 -8.62 -9.31
CA ALA A 77 -7.03 -7.72 -10.22
C ALA A 77 -6.76 -8.37 -11.58
N LYS A 78 -6.43 -9.67 -11.61
CA LYS A 78 -6.20 -10.42 -12.85
C LYS A 78 -7.44 -10.46 -13.72
N GLU A 79 -8.61 -10.75 -13.13
CA GLU A 79 -9.88 -10.71 -13.85
C GLU A 79 -10.22 -9.30 -14.34
N PHE A 80 -10.07 -8.28 -13.49
CA PHE A 80 -10.25 -6.89 -13.89
C PHE A 80 -9.38 -6.49 -15.08
N LEU A 81 -8.07 -6.80 -15.03
CA LEU A 81 -7.10 -6.44 -16.06
C LEU A 81 -7.34 -7.13 -17.41
N LYS A 82 -8.09 -8.24 -17.49
CA LYS A 82 -8.51 -8.83 -18.78
C LYS A 82 -9.37 -7.85 -19.58
N SER A 83 -10.21 -7.05 -18.90
CA SER A 83 -11.08 -6.05 -19.53
C SER A 83 -10.36 -4.74 -19.90
N ILE A 84 -9.11 -4.57 -19.45
CA ILE A 84 -8.33 -3.36 -19.66
C ILE A 84 -7.43 -3.51 -20.88
N ASN A 85 -7.46 -2.54 -21.78
CA ASN A 85 -6.53 -2.47 -22.90
C ASN A 85 -5.17 -1.91 -22.42
N LEU A 86 -4.29 -2.81 -21.99
CA LEU A 86 -2.95 -2.53 -21.50
C LEU A 86 -1.97 -3.58 -22.06
N PRO A 87 -0.71 -3.23 -22.37
CA PRO A 87 0.32 -4.21 -22.70
C PRO A 87 0.45 -5.33 -21.66
N LEU A 88 0.73 -6.55 -22.11
CA LEU A 88 0.76 -7.75 -21.27
C LEU A 88 1.83 -7.66 -20.17
N ASP A 89 3.01 -7.18 -20.52
CA ASP A 89 4.12 -6.92 -19.62
C ASP A 89 3.72 -5.99 -18.45
N LYS A 90 2.97 -4.92 -18.73
CA LYS A 90 2.46 -4.03 -17.68
C LYS A 90 1.41 -4.71 -16.81
N LYS A 91 0.51 -5.52 -17.39
CA LYS A 91 -0.47 -6.28 -16.60
C LYS A 91 0.21 -7.26 -15.66
N GLU A 92 1.20 -8.01 -16.15
CA GLU A 92 1.98 -8.95 -15.35
C GLU A 92 2.76 -8.23 -14.25
N LEU A 93 3.32 -7.06 -14.54
CA LEU A 93 4.03 -6.27 -13.55
C LEU A 93 3.11 -5.73 -12.45
N ILE A 94 1.93 -5.21 -12.80
CA ILE A 94 0.90 -4.81 -11.82
C ILE A 94 0.56 -5.98 -10.92
N LEU A 95 0.26 -7.14 -11.50
CA LEU A 95 -0.10 -8.34 -10.76
C LEU A 95 1.03 -8.82 -9.85
N LYS A 96 2.30 -8.76 -10.29
CA LYS A 96 3.46 -9.05 -9.45
C LYS A 96 3.55 -8.10 -8.26
N CYS A 97 3.34 -6.80 -8.48
CA CYS A 97 3.34 -5.82 -7.40
C CYS A 97 2.25 -6.14 -6.35
N ILE A 98 1.04 -6.48 -6.81
CA ILE A 98 -0.08 -6.86 -5.94
C ILE A 98 0.20 -8.16 -5.20
N LEU A 99 0.79 -9.17 -5.83
CA LEU A 99 1.06 -10.43 -5.13
C LEU A 99 2.15 -10.28 -4.04
N ASN A 100 3.17 -9.47 -4.34
CA ASN A 100 4.40 -9.37 -3.54
C ASN A 100 4.39 -8.22 -2.52
N HIS A 101 3.31 -7.43 -2.39
CA HIS A 101 3.27 -6.34 -1.41
C HIS A 101 3.25 -6.86 0.06
N GLY A 102 2.78 -8.10 0.25
CA GLY A 102 2.82 -8.80 1.53
C GLY A 102 4.24 -9.31 1.83
N GLY A 103 4.79 -8.99 3.00
CA GLY A 103 6.18 -9.30 3.38
C GLY A 103 6.56 -10.79 3.40
N LYS A 104 5.60 -11.71 3.30
CA LYS A 104 5.87 -13.15 3.11
C LYS A 104 6.46 -13.47 1.71
N PHE A 105 6.24 -12.60 0.72
CA PHE A 105 6.58 -12.84 -0.69
C PHE A 105 7.57 -11.82 -1.27
N SER A 106 8.13 -10.93 -0.45
CA SER A 106 9.11 -9.94 -0.89
C SER A 106 10.45 -10.61 -1.26
N ASP A 107 10.89 -10.46 -2.51
CA ASP A 107 12.17 -10.99 -3.00
C ASP A 107 13.13 -9.82 -3.31
N ILE A 108 14.42 -9.98 -3.03
CA ILE A 108 15.47 -9.03 -3.40
C ILE A 108 15.52 -8.73 -4.91
N LYS A 109 14.99 -9.67 -5.72
CA LYS A 109 14.84 -9.60 -7.18
C LYS A 109 13.54 -8.92 -7.67
N ASP A 110 12.77 -8.34 -6.76
CA ASP A 110 11.59 -7.56 -7.14
C ASP A 110 11.95 -6.37 -8.05
N SER A 111 11.03 -6.06 -8.97
CA SER A 111 11.17 -4.88 -9.84
C SER A 111 11.16 -3.60 -9.01
N ILE A 112 11.57 -2.49 -9.62
CA ILE A 112 11.51 -1.20 -8.93
C ILE A 112 10.07 -0.84 -8.55
N GLU A 113 9.09 -1.15 -9.38
CA GLU A 113 7.66 -0.97 -9.11
C GLU A 113 7.18 -1.79 -7.92
N ALA A 114 7.60 -3.06 -7.81
CA ALA A 114 7.22 -3.91 -6.68
C ALA A 114 7.83 -3.40 -5.36
N LYS A 115 9.07 -2.89 -5.40
CA LYS A 115 9.72 -2.23 -4.26
C LYS A 115 9.01 -0.94 -3.86
N ILE A 116 8.56 -0.16 -4.85
CA ILE A 116 7.75 1.04 -4.63
C ILE A 116 6.45 0.70 -3.91
N ILE A 117 5.70 -0.31 -4.35
CA ILE A 117 4.43 -0.69 -3.70
C ILE A 117 4.66 -1.16 -2.27
N GLN A 118 5.65 -2.02 -2.03
CA GLN A 118 5.99 -2.47 -0.66
C GLN A 118 6.36 -1.28 0.24
N SER A 119 7.22 -0.37 -0.25
CA SER A 119 7.63 0.81 0.51
C SER A 119 6.49 1.80 0.73
N ALA A 120 5.62 2.00 -0.26
CA ALA A 120 4.46 2.88 -0.16
C ALA A 120 3.41 2.35 0.83
N ASP A 121 3.18 1.03 0.83
CA ASP A 121 2.32 0.35 1.80
C ASP A 121 2.87 0.49 3.24
N GLY A 122 4.18 0.32 3.41
CA GLY A 122 4.86 0.57 4.69
C GLY A 122 4.77 2.03 5.15
N LEU A 123 4.96 2.99 4.23
CA LEU A 123 4.81 4.42 4.51
C LEU A 123 3.37 4.76 4.90
N ALA A 124 2.37 4.24 4.20
CA ALA A 124 0.97 4.49 4.53
C ALA A 124 0.65 4.06 5.96
N ILE A 125 1.12 2.88 6.40
CA ILE A 125 0.97 2.43 7.79
C ILE A 125 1.58 3.43 8.80
N ILE A 126 2.74 4.01 8.48
CA ILE A 126 3.46 4.96 9.36
C ILE A 126 2.78 6.34 9.39
N PHE A 127 2.14 6.74 8.29
CA PHE A 127 1.54 8.06 8.11
C PHE A 127 0.01 8.06 8.23
N ASP A 128 -0.62 6.92 8.49
CA ASP A 128 -2.08 6.81 8.62
C ASP A 128 -2.58 7.75 9.74
N ASP A 129 -3.58 8.56 9.39
CA ASP A 129 -4.18 9.55 10.25
C ASP A 129 -4.98 8.92 11.40
N ALA A 130 -5.32 7.62 11.31
CA ALA A 130 -5.80 6.83 12.43
C ALA A 130 -4.87 6.95 13.66
N TRP A 131 -3.58 7.25 13.45
CA TRP A 131 -2.60 7.43 14.52
C TRP A 131 -2.58 8.85 15.12
N LYS A 132 -3.14 9.86 14.44
CA LYS A 132 -3.19 11.25 14.95
C LYS A 132 -4.02 11.39 16.23
N LYS A 133 -4.97 10.47 16.47
CA LYS A 133 -5.75 10.44 17.72
C LYS A 133 -4.91 10.15 18.96
N TYR A 134 -3.71 9.60 18.79
CA TYR A 134 -2.76 9.25 19.84
C TYR A 134 -1.72 10.35 20.12
N GLU A 135 -1.58 11.35 19.24
CA GLU A 135 -0.55 12.39 19.37
C GLU A 135 -0.80 13.38 20.52
N ASN A 136 -2.04 13.48 21.00
CA ASN A 136 -2.47 14.48 21.99
C ASN A 136 -2.95 13.88 23.32
N LYS A 137 -2.65 12.60 23.59
CA LYS A 137 -3.08 11.90 24.82
C LYS A 137 -1.93 11.10 25.42
N TYR A 138 -1.96 10.94 26.75
CA TYR A 138 -1.16 9.92 27.40
C TYR A 138 -1.69 8.55 26.98
N LEU A 139 -0.85 7.77 26.31
CA LEU A 139 -1.18 6.41 25.89
C LEU A 139 -1.04 5.44 27.06
N THR A 140 -1.97 4.50 27.13
CA THR A 140 -1.83 3.29 27.94
C THR A 140 -0.68 2.42 27.43
N SER A 141 -0.21 1.50 28.25
CA SER A 141 0.82 0.53 27.83
C SER A 141 0.38 -0.29 26.62
N ASP A 142 -0.89 -0.72 26.59
CA ASP A 142 -1.43 -1.53 25.49
C ASP A 142 -1.47 -0.71 24.18
N GLU A 143 -1.88 0.56 24.23
CA GLU A 143 -1.85 1.44 23.06
C GLU A 143 -0.43 1.72 22.57
N LYS A 144 0.55 1.81 23.47
CA LYS A 144 1.97 1.93 23.10
C LYS A 144 2.48 0.66 22.42
N ASP A 145 2.08 -0.51 22.90
CA ASP A 145 2.48 -1.78 22.30
C ASP A 145 1.82 -2.03 20.94
N GLU A 146 0.56 -1.61 20.78
CA GLU A 146 -0.11 -1.57 19.48
C GLU A 146 0.65 -0.64 18.50
N LEU A 147 1.00 0.57 18.94
CA LEU A 147 1.76 1.51 18.12
C LEU A 147 3.14 0.96 17.73
N LYS A 148 3.85 0.28 18.64
CA LYS A 148 5.11 -0.42 18.34
C LYS A 148 4.92 -1.49 17.27
N PHE A 149 3.86 -2.28 17.38
CA PHE A 149 3.56 -3.33 16.42
C PHE A 149 3.36 -2.77 15.01
N PHE A 150 2.53 -1.74 14.86
CA PHE A 150 2.29 -1.13 13.55
C PHE A 150 3.49 -0.37 13.00
N LEU A 151 4.24 0.33 13.86
CA LEU A 151 5.49 0.99 13.45
C LEU A 151 6.51 -0.04 12.94
N SER A 152 6.69 -1.15 13.67
CA SER A 152 7.56 -2.25 13.24
C SER A 152 7.10 -2.86 11.92
N LYS A 153 5.79 -3.13 11.78
CA LYS A 153 5.17 -3.63 10.54
C LYS A 153 5.44 -2.69 9.36
N GLY A 154 5.18 -1.40 9.49
CA GLY A 154 5.45 -0.41 8.45
C GLY A 154 6.92 -0.34 8.07
N ILE A 155 7.82 -0.25 9.05
CA ILE A 155 9.27 -0.21 8.82
C ILE A 155 9.76 -1.47 8.10
N SER A 156 9.29 -2.66 8.49
CA SER A 156 9.71 -3.93 7.87
C SER A 156 9.39 -4.04 6.37
N LYS A 157 8.44 -3.24 5.87
CA LYS A 157 8.07 -3.21 4.46
C LYS A 157 8.91 -2.22 3.63
N ILE A 158 9.53 -1.23 4.28
CA ILE A 158 10.31 -0.19 3.59
C ILE A 158 11.63 -0.79 3.10
N ASN A 159 11.80 -0.78 1.78
CA ASN A 159 12.95 -1.39 1.10
C ASN A 159 13.67 -0.45 0.11
N LEU A 160 13.26 0.83 0.05
CA LEU A 160 13.87 1.88 -0.77
C LEU A 160 14.51 2.97 0.09
N LYS A 161 15.68 3.46 -0.31
CA LYS A 161 16.37 4.57 0.37
C LYS A 161 15.55 5.87 0.31
N SER A 162 14.87 6.13 -0.80
CA SER A 162 13.95 7.26 -0.96
C SER A 162 12.80 7.19 0.06
N ALA A 163 12.22 6.01 0.25
CA ALA A 163 11.17 5.78 1.25
C ALA A 163 11.70 5.91 2.69
N VAL A 164 12.89 5.41 3.00
CA VAL A 164 13.55 5.62 4.30
C VAL A 164 13.68 7.11 4.61
N ASN A 165 14.11 7.91 3.63
CA ASN A 165 14.24 9.35 3.80
C ASN A 165 12.88 10.03 4.06
N MET A 166 11.82 9.59 3.39
CA MET A 166 10.45 10.10 3.63
C MET A 166 9.94 9.73 5.03
N ALA A 167 10.24 8.52 5.50
CA ALA A 167 9.76 8.03 6.80
C ALA A 167 10.48 8.67 8.00
N LYS A 168 11.74 9.10 7.84
CA LYS A 168 12.66 9.44 8.94
C LYS A 168 12.02 10.33 10.02
N ASN A 169 11.48 11.49 9.64
CA ASN A 169 10.94 12.45 10.61
C ASN A 169 9.72 11.90 11.36
N GLN A 170 8.87 11.12 10.68
CA GLN A 170 7.69 10.53 11.28
C GLN A 170 8.05 9.37 12.21
N VAL A 171 9.00 8.53 11.82
CA VAL A 171 9.54 7.47 12.69
C VAL A 171 10.16 8.06 13.96
N ASP A 172 10.96 9.11 13.84
CA ASP A 172 11.54 9.80 14.99
C ASP A 172 10.47 10.37 15.93
N LYS A 173 9.39 10.93 15.38
CA LYS A 173 8.23 11.43 16.14
C LYS A 173 7.52 10.29 16.89
N LEU A 174 7.17 9.21 16.19
CA LEU A 174 6.45 8.08 16.77
C LEU A 174 7.26 7.37 17.86
N ASN A 175 8.57 7.21 17.66
CA ASN A 175 9.45 6.65 18.69
C ASN A 175 9.42 7.46 20.00
N ARG A 176 9.33 8.79 19.94
CA ARG A 176 9.22 9.63 21.14
C ARG A 176 7.89 9.48 21.88
N ILE A 177 6.81 9.14 21.16
CA ILE A 177 5.48 8.90 21.74
C ILE A 177 5.45 7.54 22.46
N ILE A 178 6.14 6.55 21.88
CA ILE A 178 6.21 5.18 22.41
C ILE A 178 7.07 5.10 23.68
N MET A 179 8.19 5.83 23.73
CA MET A 179 9.07 5.91 24.92
C MET A 179 8.32 6.41 26.15
#